data_AF-A0A8J5CJ32-F1
#
_entry.id   AF-A0A8J5CJ32-F1
#
_cell.length_a   1.000
_cell.length_b   1.000
_cell.length_c   1.000
_cell.angle_alpha   90.00
_cell.angle_beta   90.00
_cell.angle_gamma   90.00
#
_symmetry.space_group_name_H-M   'P 1'
#
loop_
_entity.id
_entity.type
_entity.pdbx_description
1 polymer ?
#
loop_
_entity_poly.entity_id
_entity_poly.type
_entity_poly.pdbx_seq_one_letter_code
_entity_poly.pdbx_strand_id
1 'polypeptide(L)'
;MMETRFGQVVLGPPGSGKTSYCKAMARLLQGLGRKVAVINLDPANDALPYEAAADIQELVCVEEVMGVQGVGPNGALVFCMELLQHNMEWLVNKIKNLPKHYLIFDFPGQAELYSHHTMVRSILSSLEKEGARLCTVYLVDSHYANDPGKTCSS
;
A
#
# COMPACT_ATOMS: atom_id res chain seq x y z
N MET A 1 17.97 -10.25 -9.15
CA MET A 1 16.69 -10.96 -8.94
C MET A 1 16.67 -11.55 -7.55
N MET A 2 15.60 -11.29 -6.80
CA MET A 2 15.43 -11.88 -5.48
C MET A 2 14.83 -13.29 -5.58
N GLU A 3 14.88 -14.08 -4.50
CA GLU A 3 14.05 -15.29 -4.40
C GLU A 3 12.56 -14.94 -4.60
N THR A 4 11.80 -15.87 -5.19
CA THR A 4 10.36 -15.65 -5.42
C THR A 4 9.64 -15.43 -4.08
N ARG A 5 8.92 -14.32 -3.95
CA ARG A 5 8.14 -13.99 -2.74
C ARG A 5 6.67 -13.85 -3.08
N PHE A 6 5.81 -14.25 -2.15
CA PHE A 6 4.36 -14.11 -2.29
C PHE A 6 3.87 -12.99 -1.40
N GLY A 7 2.82 -12.31 -1.85
CA GLY A 7 2.20 -11.26 -1.05
C GLY A 7 0.85 -10.81 -1.57
N GLN A 8 0.29 -9.85 -0.86
CA GLN A 8 -0.97 -9.22 -1.20
C GLN A 8 -0.84 -7.70 -1.22
N VAL A 9 -1.57 -7.08 -2.14
CA VAL A 9 -1.69 -5.63 -2.28
C VAL A 9 -3.09 -5.26 -1.85
N VAL A 10 -3.20 -4.50 -0.76
CA VAL A 10 -4.48 -4.15 -0.15
C VAL A 10 -4.91 -2.77 -0.65
N LEU A 11 -5.99 -2.73 -1.42
CA LEU A 11 -6.53 -1.54 -2.06
C LEU A 11 -7.98 -1.30 -1.62
N GLY A 12 -8.48 -0.09 -1.87
CA GLY A 12 -9.85 0.30 -1.55
C GLY A 12 -9.96 1.76 -1.11
N PRO A 13 -11.17 2.33 -1.14
CA PRO A 13 -11.40 3.74 -0.82
C PRO A 13 -11.01 4.10 0.63
N PRO A 14 -10.92 5.39 0.98
CA PRO A 14 -10.69 5.80 2.37
C PRO A 14 -11.80 5.25 3.27
N GLY A 15 -11.45 4.82 4.48
CA GLY A 15 -12.40 4.25 5.43
C GLY A 15 -12.79 2.78 5.18
N SER A 16 -12.40 2.15 4.07
CA SER A 16 -12.75 0.74 3.78
C SER A 16 -12.09 -0.31 4.69
N GLY A 17 -11.23 0.10 5.62
CA GLY A 17 -10.60 -0.78 6.59
C GLY A 17 -9.29 -1.44 6.16
N LYS A 18 -8.60 -0.94 5.11
CA LYS A 18 -7.31 -1.48 4.61
C LYS A 18 -6.28 -1.73 5.70
N THR A 19 -5.90 -0.71 6.46
CA THR A 19 -4.92 -0.82 7.56
C THR A 19 -5.38 -1.79 8.64
N SER A 20 -6.69 -1.84 8.94
CA SER A 20 -7.26 -2.80 9.89
C SER A 20 -7.18 -4.24 9.36
N TYR A 21 -7.43 -4.45 8.07
CA TYR A 21 -7.25 -5.73 7.40
C TYR A 21 -5.78 -6.16 7.41
N CYS A 22 -4.85 -5.25 7.08
CA CYS A 22 -3.40 -5.52 7.11
C CYS A 22 -2.96 -6.02 8.49
N LYS A 23 -3.41 -5.35 9.57
CA LYS A 23 -3.18 -5.79 10.96
C LYS A 23 -3.72 -7.19 11.23
N ALA A 24 -5.01 -7.40 10.94
CA ALA A 24 -5.70 -8.64 11.26
C ALA A 24 -5.12 -9.83 10.47
N MET A 25 -4.84 -9.63 9.18
CA MET A 25 -4.26 -10.63 8.31
C MET A 25 -2.81 -10.96 8.71
N ALA A 26 -2.00 -9.96 9.06
CA ALA A 26 -0.66 -10.20 9.57
C ALA A 26 -0.68 -11.07 10.83
N ARG A 27 -1.54 -10.73 11.80
CA ARG A 27 -1.72 -11.51 13.03
C ARG A 27 -2.20 -12.93 12.76
N LEU A 28 -3.15 -13.11 11.84
CA LEU A 28 -3.66 -14.42 11.44
C LEU A 28 -2.55 -15.31 10.87
N LEU A 29 -1.82 -14.80 9.87
CA LEU A 29 -0.75 -15.55 9.21
C LEU A 29 0.42 -15.85 10.16
N GLN A 30 0.77 -14.92 11.05
CA GLN A 30 1.73 -15.15 12.13
C GLN A 30 1.27 -16.24 13.10
N GLY A 31 -0.02 -16.24 13.47
CA GLY A 31 -0.62 -17.30 14.30
C GLY A 31 -0.59 -18.68 13.65
N LEU A 32 -0.57 -18.74 12.31
CA LEU A 32 -0.36 -19.96 11.52
C LEU A 32 1.13 -20.32 11.32
N GLY A 33 2.06 -19.63 11.99
CA GLY A 33 3.49 -19.89 11.93
C GLY A 33 4.22 -19.31 10.72
N ARG A 34 3.60 -18.39 9.96
CA ARG A 34 4.24 -17.73 8.81
C ARG A 34 5.02 -16.50 9.25
N LYS A 35 6.17 -16.26 8.62
CA LYS A 35 6.85 -14.96 8.67
C LYS A 35 6.08 -13.98 7.79
N VAL A 36 5.73 -12.82 8.32
CA VAL A 36 4.93 -11.80 7.63
C VAL A 36 5.61 -10.46 7.79
N ALA A 37 5.68 -9.70 6.70
CA ALA A 37 6.11 -8.32 6.71
C ALA A 37 5.00 -7.43 6.14
N VAL A 38 4.62 -6.42 6.91
CA VAL A 38 3.69 -5.38 6.45
C VAL A 38 4.51 -4.21 5.93
N ILE A 39 4.20 -3.74 4.74
CA ILE A 39 4.81 -2.59 4.06
C ILE A 39 3.74 -1.51 4.03
N ASN A 40 3.96 -0.41 4.76
CA ASN A 40 3.11 0.76 4.69
C ASN A 40 3.51 1.64 3.51
N LEU A 41 2.64 1.78 2.52
CA LEU A 41 2.79 2.72 1.42
C LEU A 41 1.78 3.87 1.49
N ASP A 42 0.98 3.96 2.57
CA ASP A 42 0.09 5.09 2.81
C ASP A 42 0.82 6.18 3.62
N PRO A 43 1.19 7.31 3.00
CA PRO A 43 1.94 8.36 3.67
C PRO A 43 1.06 9.22 4.58
N ALA A 44 -0.28 9.10 4.53
CA ALA A 44 -1.21 9.79 5.42
C ALA A 44 -1.54 9.02 6.72
N ASN A 45 -0.81 7.94 7.01
CA ASN A 45 -1.14 7.04 8.10
C ASN A 45 -0.28 7.32 9.34
N ASP A 46 -0.67 8.30 10.16
CA ASP A 46 0.12 8.80 11.30
C ASP A 46 0.28 7.77 12.44
N ALA A 47 -0.65 6.82 12.55
CA ALA A 47 -0.72 5.90 13.68
C ALA A 47 -0.91 4.45 13.21
N LEU A 48 0.20 3.83 12.81
CA LEU A 48 0.20 2.44 12.37
C LEU A 48 -0.16 1.48 13.53
N PRO A 49 -1.21 0.64 13.37
CA PRO A 49 -1.62 -0.28 14.41
C PRO A 49 -0.86 -1.62 14.36
N TYR A 50 0.28 -1.65 13.64
CA TYR A 50 1.20 -2.76 13.43
C TYR A 50 2.64 -2.23 13.26
N GLU A 51 3.63 -3.12 13.36
CA GLU A 51 5.02 -2.81 13.02
C GLU A 51 5.23 -2.97 11.51
N ALA A 52 5.53 -1.87 10.82
CA ALA A 52 5.85 -1.89 9.40
C ALA A 52 7.33 -2.24 9.19
N ALA A 53 7.60 -3.20 8.32
CA ALA A 53 8.96 -3.55 7.90
C ALA A 53 9.56 -2.50 6.93
N ALA A 54 8.68 -1.73 6.29
CA ALA A 54 9.01 -0.58 5.46
C ALA A 54 7.86 0.41 5.56
N ASP A 55 8.16 1.65 5.90
CA ASP A 55 7.19 2.74 5.94
C ASP A 55 7.61 3.86 4.99
N ILE A 56 6.72 4.24 4.08
CA ILE A 56 6.95 5.34 3.12
C ILE A 56 7.27 6.66 3.82
N GLN A 57 6.82 6.86 5.07
CA GLN A 57 7.17 8.05 5.85
C GLN A 57 8.68 8.16 6.14
N GLU A 58 9.43 7.05 6.11
CA GLU A 58 10.90 7.10 6.22
C GLU A 58 11.57 7.64 4.95
N LEU A 59 10.87 7.62 3.82
CA LEU A 59 11.32 8.17 2.54
C LEU A 59 10.84 9.61 2.37
N VAL A 60 9.59 9.90 2.75
CA VAL A 60 8.93 11.19 2.53
C VAL A 60 7.75 11.42 3.48
N CYS A 61 7.71 12.60 4.09
CA CYS A 61 6.66 13.04 5.00
C CYS A 61 5.67 13.98 4.29
N VAL A 62 4.36 13.74 4.44
CA VAL A 62 3.31 14.51 3.75
C VAL A 62 3.31 15.97 4.20
N GLU A 63 3.50 16.21 5.49
CA GLU A 63 3.52 17.54 6.11
C GLU A 63 4.67 18.38 5.56
N GLU A 64 5.85 17.77 5.41
CA GLU A 64 7.02 18.42 4.83
C GLU A 64 6.79 18.76 3.35
N VAL A 65 6.19 17.84 2.58
CA VAL A 65 5.86 18.08 1.17
C VAL A 65 4.86 19.23 1.02
N MET A 66 3.82 19.27 1.85
CA MET A 66 2.85 20.38 1.84
C MET A 66 3.52 21.73 2.13
N GLY A 67 4.43 21.77 3.11
CA GLY A 67 5.18 22.98 3.46
C GLY A 67 6.14 23.44 2.37
N VAL A 68 6.90 22.52 1.77
CA VAL A 68 7.94 22.84 0.77
C VAL A 68 7.35 23.13 -0.61
N GLN A 69 6.38 22.34 -1.05
CA GLN A 69 5.80 22.45 -2.40
C GLN A 69 4.59 23.40 -2.46
N GLY A 70 4.05 23.83 -1.30
CA GLY A 70 2.86 24.68 -1.24
C GLY A 70 1.60 24.00 -1.77
N VAL A 71 1.56 22.66 -1.72
CA VAL A 71 0.43 21.85 -2.20
C VAL A 71 -0.49 21.46 -1.05
N GLY A 72 -1.77 21.25 -1.36
CA GLY A 72 -2.71 20.67 -0.40
C GLY A 72 -2.47 19.17 -0.16
N PRO A 73 -3.19 18.54 0.80
CA PRO A 73 -2.99 17.15 1.19
C PRO A 73 -2.96 16.17 0.01
N ASN A 74 -3.95 16.23 -0.88
CA ASN A 74 -4.02 15.31 -2.02
C ASN A 74 -2.83 15.46 -2.99
N GLY A 75 -2.36 16.69 -3.20
CA GLY A 75 -1.17 16.96 -4.02
C GLY A 75 0.10 16.41 -3.37
N ALA A 76 0.21 16.52 -2.05
CA ALA A 76 1.33 15.94 -1.31
C ALA A 76 1.34 14.41 -1.37
N LEU A 77 0.17 13.75 -1.32
CA LEU A 77 0.07 12.30 -1.46
C LEU A 77 0.53 11.81 -2.85
N VAL A 78 0.11 12.50 -3.92
CA VAL A 78 0.57 12.18 -5.29
C VAL A 78 2.08 12.31 -5.37
N PHE A 79 2.64 13.41 -4.85
CA PHE A 79 4.08 13.64 -4.83
C PHE A 79 4.83 12.55 -4.05
N CYS A 80 4.32 12.11 -2.89
CA CYS A 80 4.94 11.02 -2.12
C CYS A 80 5.00 9.72 -2.94
N MET A 81 3.93 9.41 -3.67
CA MET A 81 3.87 8.21 -4.51
C MET A 81 4.77 8.32 -5.74
N GLU A 82 4.89 9.49 -6.36
CA GLU A 82 5.86 9.76 -7.43
C GLU A 82 7.29 9.58 -6.93
N LEU A 83 7.60 10.10 -5.74
CA LEU A 83 8.93 9.97 -5.16
C LEU A 83 9.25 8.50 -4.84
N LEU A 84 8.30 7.73 -4.33
CA LEU A 84 8.45 6.28 -4.18
C LEU A 84 8.72 5.59 -5.52
N GLN A 85 7.98 5.95 -6.58
CA GLN A 85 8.18 5.39 -7.92
C GLN A 85 9.60 5.66 -8.46
N HIS A 86 10.15 6.85 -8.22
CA HIS A 86 11.52 7.19 -8.61
C HIS A 86 12.58 6.50 -7.72
N ASN A 87 12.23 6.18 -6.48
CA ASN A 87 13.12 5.56 -5.49
C ASN A 87 12.75 4.09 -5.22
N MET A 88 12.28 3.35 -6.24
CA MET A 88 11.90 1.93 -6.07
C MET A 88 13.02 1.05 -5.51
N GLU A 89 14.28 1.42 -5.74
CA GLU A 89 15.43 0.71 -5.17
C GLU A 89 15.42 0.71 -3.63
N TRP A 90 14.98 1.80 -2.99
CA TRP A 90 14.81 1.88 -1.53
C TRP A 90 13.85 0.79 -1.03
N LEU A 91 12.68 0.68 -1.67
CA LEU A 91 11.66 -0.31 -1.29
C LEU A 91 12.16 -1.74 -1.56
N VAL A 92 12.78 -1.95 -2.72
CA VAL A 92 13.36 -3.24 -3.11
C VAL A 92 14.44 -3.68 -2.12
N ASN A 93 15.30 -2.78 -1.67
CA ASN A 93 16.35 -3.10 -0.70
C ASN A 93 15.78 -3.45 0.67
N LYS A 94 14.72 -2.78 1.13
CA LYS A 94 14.00 -3.19 2.34
C LYS A 94 13.40 -4.60 2.19
N ILE A 95 12.79 -4.92 1.05
CA ILE A 95 12.22 -6.25 0.78
C ILE A 95 13.31 -7.33 0.67
N LYS A 96 14.49 -7.01 0.13
CA LYS A 96 15.64 -7.95 0.06
C LYS A 96 16.03 -8.46 1.45
N ASN A 97 15.97 -7.59 2.47
CA ASN A 97 16.29 -7.91 3.86
C ASN A 97 15.21 -8.73 4.58
N LEU A 98 14.13 -9.12 3.90
CA LEU A 98 13.01 -9.89 4.45
C LEU A 98 12.93 -11.29 3.79
N PRO A 99 13.91 -12.19 4.02
CA PRO A 99 13.90 -13.51 3.41
C PRO A 99 12.73 -14.34 3.95
N LYS A 100 12.05 -15.07 3.06
CA LYS A 100 10.92 -15.99 3.38
C LYS A 100 9.69 -15.33 4.04
N HIS A 101 9.57 -14.02 4.01
CA HIS A 101 8.39 -13.31 4.51
C HIS A 101 7.28 -13.31 3.46
N TYR A 102 6.04 -13.51 3.90
CA TYR A 102 4.86 -13.15 3.13
C TYR A 102 4.64 -11.64 3.23
N LEU A 103 4.45 -10.98 2.09
CA LEU A 103 4.40 -9.51 2.02
C LEU A 103 2.95 -9.02 2.04
N ILE A 104 2.65 -8.01 2.84
CA ILE A 104 1.35 -7.33 2.85
C ILE A 104 1.62 -5.85 2.58
N PHE A 105 1.14 -5.32 1.46
CA PHE A 105 1.27 -3.91 1.12
C PHE A 105 -0.02 -3.17 1.47
N ASP A 106 0.05 -2.25 2.42
CA ASP A 106 -1.03 -1.31 2.74
C ASP A 106 -0.88 -0.08 1.84
N PHE A 107 -1.80 0.09 0.88
CA PHE A 107 -1.77 1.20 -0.06
C PHE A 107 -2.70 2.34 0.40
N PRO A 108 -2.40 3.58 0.00
CA PRO A 108 -3.22 4.74 0.33
C PRO A 108 -4.63 4.61 -0.24
N GLY A 109 -5.60 5.14 0.51
CA GLY A 109 -7.01 5.00 0.17
C GLY A 109 -7.56 6.01 -0.84
N GLN A 110 -6.87 7.11 -1.09
CA GLN A 110 -7.45 8.25 -1.82
C GLN A 110 -7.69 7.95 -3.30
N ALA A 111 -8.88 8.32 -3.79
CA ALA A 111 -9.31 8.08 -5.17
C ALA A 111 -8.37 8.73 -6.21
N GLU A 112 -7.79 9.89 -5.89
CA GLU A 112 -6.94 10.65 -6.82
C GLU A 112 -5.60 9.96 -7.14
N LEU A 113 -5.16 9.04 -6.28
CA LEU A 113 -3.98 8.20 -6.53
C LEU A 113 -4.27 7.09 -7.55
N TYR A 114 -5.54 6.73 -7.72
CA TYR A 114 -5.98 5.75 -8.71
C TYR A 114 -6.27 6.38 -10.08
N SER A 115 -6.62 7.68 -10.15
CA SER A 115 -6.74 8.37 -11.46
C SER A 115 -5.41 8.42 -12.21
N HIS A 116 -4.28 8.41 -11.51
CA HIS A 116 -2.96 8.14 -12.08
C HIS A 116 -2.66 6.64 -12.10
N HIS A 117 -3.53 5.85 -12.74
CA HIS A 117 -3.46 4.39 -12.88
C HIS A 117 -2.06 3.86 -13.27
N THR A 118 -1.23 4.70 -13.89
CA THR A 118 0.15 4.40 -14.27
C THR A 118 1.09 4.21 -13.08
N MET A 119 0.93 4.93 -11.96
CA MET A 119 1.87 4.88 -10.83
C MET A 119 1.79 3.55 -10.09
N VAL A 120 0.59 3.17 -9.63
CA VAL A 120 0.37 1.88 -8.93
C VAL A 120 0.82 0.73 -9.83
N ARG A 121 0.44 0.76 -11.12
CA ARG A 121 0.89 -0.25 -12.09
C ARG A 121 2.42 -0.31 -12.20
N SER A 122 3.09 0.85 -12.27
CA SER A 122 4.54 0.92 -12.35
C SER A 122 5.22 0.34 -11.10
N ILE A 123 4.74 0.68 -9.91
CA ILE A 123 5.26 0.15 -8.64
C ILE A 123 5.10 -1.37 -8.61
N LEU A 124 3.91 -1.88 -8.94
CA LEU A 124 3.65 -3.32 -8.96
C LEU A 124 4.51 -4.05 -10.00
N SER A 125 4.63 -3.51 -11.22
CA SER A 125 5.49 -4.07 -12.26
C SER A 125 6.97 -4.09 -11.85
N SER A 126 7.45 -3.09 -11.12
CA SER A 126 8.82 -3.09 -10.57
C SER A 126 9.01 -4.19 -9.51
N LEU A 127 8.02 -4.40 -8.64
CA LEU A 127 8.06 -5.49 -7.64
C LEU A 127 8.01 -6.88 -8.30
N GLU A 128 7.18 -7.06 -9.33
CA GLU A 128 7.08 -8.31 -10.09
C GLU A 128 8.39 -8.66 -10.81
N LYS A 129 9.05 -7.67 -11.43
CA LYS A 129 10.37 -7.85 -12.06
C LYS A 129 11.43 -8.34 -11.07
N GLU A 130 11.32 -7.95 -9.80
CA GLU A 130 12.22 -8.40 -8.76
C GLU A 130 11.87 -9.78 -8.17
N GLY A 131 10.78 -10.41 -8.62
CA GLY A 131 10.36 -11.77 -8.22
C GLY A 131 9.20 -11.81 -7.24
N ALA A 132 8.50 -10.70 -6.99
CA ALA A 132 7.27 -10.70 -6.19
C ALA A 132 6.09 -11.28 -6.99
N ARG A 133 5.29 -12.12 -6.35
CA ARG A 133 4.05 -12.72 -6.85
C ARG A 133 2.91 -12.21 -6.00
N LEU A 134 2.17 -11.23 -6.52
CA LEU A 134 1.22 -10.44 -5.76
C LEU A 134 -0.22 -10.77 -6.14
N CYS A 135 -1.11 -10.83 -5.14
CA CYS A 135 -2.55 -10.89 -5.31
C CYS A 135 -3.16 -9.57 -4.83
N THR A 136 -4.13 -9.03 -5.56
CA THR A 136 -4.84 -7.82 -5.14
C THR A 136 -6.03 -8.17 -4.25
N VAL A 137 -6.09 -7.56 -3.07
CA VAL A 137 -7.25 -7.59 -2.18
C VAL A 137 -7.89 -6.20 -2.23
N TYR A 138 -9.07 -6.10 -2.83
CA TYR A 138 -9.80 -4.84 -2.92
C TYR A 138 -10.94 -4.82 -1.91
N LEU A 139 -10.84 -3.94 -0.90
CA LEU A 139 -11.84 -3.78 0.14
C LEU A 139 -12.85 -2.71 -0.24
N VAL A 140 -14.14 -3.07 -0.17
CA VAL A 140 -15.27 -2.16 -0.39
C VAL A 140 -16.05 -2.07 0.92
N ASP A 141 -16.45 -0.86 1.30
CA ASP A 141 -17.31 -0.68 2.47
C ASP A 141 -18.68 -1.32 2.23
N SER A 142 -19.11 -2.18 3.15
CA SER A 142 -20.42 -2.83 3.13
C SER A 142 -21.60 -1.86 3.13
N HIS A 143 -21.44 -0.63 3.64
CA HIS A 143 -22.49 0.39 3.56
C HIS A 143 -22.79 0.83 2.13
N TYR A 144 -21.81 0.75 1.20
CA TYR A 144 -22.03 0.96 -0.23
C TYR A 144 -22.65 -0.25 -0.93
N ALA A 145 -22.56 -1.45 -0.34
CA ALA A 145 -23.15 -2.67 -0.88
C ALA A 145 -24.63 -2.87 -0.49
N ASN A 146 -25.20 -1.96 0.31
CA ASN A 146 -26.57 -2.06 0.82
C ASN A 146 -27.53 -1.02 0.21
N ASP A 147 -27.11 -0.32 -0.85
CA ASP A 147 -27.96 0.57 -1.64
C ASP A 147 -28.29 -0.11 -2.99
N PRO A 148 -29.49 -0.71 -3.16
CA PRO A 148 -29.88 -1.41 -4.38
C PRO A 148 -29.88 -0.52 -5.64
N GLY A 149 -29.72 0.80 -5.49
CA GLY A 149 -29.79 1.77 -6.59
C GLY A 149 -28.47 2.12 -7.28
N LYS A 150 -27.31 1.61 -6.83
CA LYS A 150 -25.99 2.08 -7.34
C LYS A 150 -25.16 1.06 -8.12
N THR A 151 -25.57 -0.21 -8.21
CA THR A 151 -24.78 -1.27 -8.89
C THR A 151 -25.36 -1.80 -10.19
N CYS A 152 -26.40 -1.18 -10.76
CA CYS A 152 -26.82 -1.45 -12.14
C CYS A 152 -27.26 -0.15 -12.83
N SER A 153 -26.38 0.46 -13.60
CA SER A 153 -26.82 1.17 -14.80
C SER A 153 -26.69 0.20 -15.98
N SER A 154 -27.86 -0.18 -16.49
CA SER A 154 -28.15 -0.85 -17.76
C SER A 154 -27.38 -0.33 -18.96
#